data_AF-A0A938HEK2-F1
#
_entry.id   AF-A0A938HEK2-F1
#
_cell.length_a   1.000
_cell.length_b   1.000
_cell.length_c   1.000
_cell.angle_alpha   90.00
_cell.angle_beta   90.00
_cell.angle_gamma   90.00
#
_symmetry.space_group_name_H-M   'P 1'
#
loop_
_entity.id
_entity.type
_entity.pdbx_description
1 polymer ?
#
loop_
_entity_poly.entity_id
_entity_poly.type
_entity_poly.pdbx_seq_one_letter_code
_entity_poly.pdbx_strand_id
1 'polypeptide(L)'
;MMGIEELERAFLDIDFQANRIAKLKEVDPEHLHKFNQRSEQIRQQLLQMGLHPDLHESLANKSPIDEQFKPKYNWAKKFWNILLLGQHKKRYIPRQQEVYFRKEVAERSRLYAYAKGHLSVD
;
A
#
# COMPACT_ATOMS: atom_id res chain seq x y z
N MET A 1 20.17 -10.54 -3.11
CA MET A 1 19.14 -11.52 -3.49
C MET A 1 18.58 -12.06 -2.19
N MET A 2 17.26 -11.98 -1.99
CA MET A 2 16.64 -12.44 -0.74
C MET A 2 16.54 -13.97 -0.78
N GLY A 3 16.95 -14.66 0.27
CA GLY A 3 16.77 -16.12 0.36
C GLY A 3 15.30 -16.51 0.46
N ILE A 4 14.96 -17.79 0.24
CA ILE A 4 13.57 -18.28 0.35
C ILE A 4 13.03 -18.08 1.78
N GLU A 5 13.82 -18.43 2.81
CA GLU A 5 13.43 -18.18 4.21
C GLU A 5 13.26 -16.70 4.52
N GLU A 6 14.09 -15.84 3.92
CA GLU A 6 13.98 -14.39 4.10
C GLU A 6 12.74 -13.82 3.41
N LEU A 7 12.33 -14.39 2.26
CA LEU A 7 11.10 -14.06 1.56
C LEU A 7 9.87 -14.50 2.36
N GLU A 8 9.89 -15.68 2.98
CA GLU A 8 8.82 -16.12 3.88
C GLU A 8 8.69 -15.19 5.09
N ARG A 9 9.81 -14.82 5.72
CA ARG A 9 9.83 -13.80 6.79
C ARG A 9 9.32 -12.46 6.27
N ALA A 10 9.65 -12.07 5.04
CA ALA A 10 9.16 -10.84 4.43
C ALA A 10 7.63 -10.86 4.27
N PHE A 11 7.05 -11.99 3.86
CA PHE A 11 5.60 -12.12 3.76
C PHE A 11 4.91 -11.99 5.11
N LEU A 12 5.44 -12.63 6.16
CA LEU A 12 4.91 -12.53 7.52
C LEU A 12 5.01 -11.08 8.05
N ASP A 13 6.14 -10.43 7.82
CA ASP A 13 6.37 -9.05 8.22
C ASP A 13 5.43 -8.08 7.51
N ILE A 14 5.24 -8.22 6.19
CA ILE A 14 4.27 -7.40 5.44
C ILE A 14 2.85 -7.62 5.92
N ASP A 15 2.45 -8.86 6.20
CA ASP A 15 1.11 -9.15 6.69
C ASP A 15 0.90 -8.54 8.09
N PHE A 16 1.90 -8.63 8.97
CA PHE A 16 1.88 -7.96 10.26
C PHE A 16 1.77 -6.44 10.12
N GLN A 17 2.58 -5.82 9.26
CA GLN A 17 2.56 -4.38 9.01
C GLN A 17 1.23 -3.91 8.40
N ALA A 18 0.67 -4.66 7.44
CA ALA A 18 -0.63 -4.38 6.85
C ALA A 18 -1.74 -4.41 7.91
N ASN A 19 -1.76 -5.44 8.75
CA ASN A 19 -2.71 -5.57 9.86
C ASN A 19 -2.54 -4.45 10.89
N ARG A 20 -1.31 -4.01 11.17
CA ARG A 20 -1.05 -2.87 12.05
C ARG A 20 -1.63 -1.59 11.46
N ILE A 21 -1.34 -1.27 10.20
CA ILE A 21 -1.86 -0.08 9.51
C ILE A 21 -3.40 -0.10 9.47
N ALA A 22 -4.02 -1.27 9.29
CA ALA A 22 -5.47 -1.41 9.27
C ALA A 22 -6.12 -1.12 10.64
N LYS A 23 -5.44 -1.44 11.75
CA LYS A 23 -5.96 -1.25 13.12
C LYS A 23 -5.66 0.14 13.70
N LEU A 24 -4.65 0.84 13.20
CA LEU A 24 -4.28 2.16 13.69
C LEU A 24 -5.36 3.21 13.34
N LYS A 25 -5.61 4.12 14.27
CA LYS A 25 -6.59 5.21 14.10
C LYS A 25 -6.18 6.16 12.97
N GLU A 26 -4.89 6.48 12.91
CA GLU A 26 -4.25 7.35 11.91
C GLU A 26 -3.11 6.57 11.23
N VAL A 27 -2.87 6.84 9.95
CA VAL A 27 -1.77 6.19 9.21
C VAL A 27 -0.49 6.96 9.48
N ASP A 28 0.39 6.35 10.28
CA ASP A 28 1.73 6.89 10.54
C ASP A 28 2.59 6.85 9.27
N PRO A 29 3.11 8.01 8.79
CA PRO A 29 3.99 8.07 7.62
C PRO A 29 5.21 7.15 7.72
N GLU A 30 5.78 6.98 8.92
CA GLU A 30 6.99 6.14 9.08
C GLU A 30 6.67 4.65 8.88
N HIS A 31 5.53 4.19 9.41
CA HIS A 31 5.08 2.82 9.19
C HIS A 31 4.69 2.58 7.73
N LEU A 32 4.07 3.56 7.06
CA LEU A 32 3.75 3.47 5.65
C LEU A 32 5.02 3.37 4.79
N HIS A 33 6.04 4.17 5.10
CA HIS A 33 7.31 4.14 4.39
C HIS A 33 8.00 2.77 4.51
N LYS A 34 8.08 2.22 5.74
CA LYS A 34 8.64 0.88 5.99
C LYS A 34 7.87 -0.20 5.23
N PHE A 35 6.54 -0.13 5.24
CA PHE A 35 5.70 -1.02 4.45
C PHE A 35 5.96 -0.91 2.95
N ASN A 36 6.05 0.32 2.42
CA ASN A 36 6.30 0.57 1.00
C ASN A 36 7.65 -0.02 0.56
N GLN A 37 8.72 0.27 1.31
CA GLN A 37 10.04 -0.28 1.06
C GLN A 37 10.05 -1.82 1.07
N ARG A 38 9.45 -2.43 2.09
CA ARG A 38 9.38 -3.89 2.19
C ARG A 38 8.56 -4.48 1.06
N SER A 39 7.45 -3.84 0.69
CA SER A 39 6.60 -4.25 -0.41
C SER A 39 7.35 -4.24 -1.75
N GLU A 40 8.16 -3.22 -2.01
CA GLU A 40 8.94 -3.16 -3.24
C GLU A 40 10.03 -4.23 -3.28
N GLN A 41 10.67 -4.55 -2.15
CA GLN A 41 11.62 -5.65 -2.07
C GLN A 41 10.97 -6.99 -2.42
N ILE A 42 9.78 -7.28 -1.87
CA ILE A 42 9.03 -8.50 -2.20
C ILE A 42 8.62 -8.48 -3.67
N ARG A 43 8.08 -7.37 -4.18
CA ARG A 43 7.66 -7.24 -5.58
C ARG A 43 8.82 -7.53 -6.55
N GLN A 44 9.98 -6.92 -6.33
CA GLN A 44 11.16 -7.15 -7.16
C GLN A 44 11.63 -8.61 -7.12
N GLN A 45 11.62 -9.23 -5.93
CA GLN A 45 11.98 -10.63 -5.78
C GLN A 45 10.99 -11.55 -6.51
N LEU A 46 9.69 -11.31 -6.39
CA LEU A 46 8.65 -12.09 -7.08
C LEU A 46 8.71 -11.94 -8.60
N LEU A 47 9.06 -10.75 -9.10
CA LEU A 47 9.28 -10.53 -10.53
C LEU A 47 10.50 -11.31 -11.04
N GLN A 48 11.58 -11.38 -10.26
CA GLN A 48 12.79 -12.14 -10.60
C GLN A 48 12.56 -13.66 -10.59
N MET A 49 11.66 -14.15 -9.74
CA MET A 49 11.33 -15.57 -9.65
C MET A 49 10.54 -16.09 -10.86
N GLY A 50 10.07 -15.22 -11.76
CA GLY A 50 9.43 -15.64 -13.01
C GLY A 50 8.14 -16.44 -12.77
N LEU A 51 7.34 -16.03 -11.79
CA LEU A 51 6.06 -16.67 -11.43
C LEU A 51 5.05 -16.61 -12.58
N HIS A 52 3.94 -17.36 -12.42
CA HIS A 52 2.86 -17.47 -13.41
C HIS A 52 2.49 -16.12 -14.07
N PRO A 53 2.25 -16.08 -15.40
CA PRO A 53 2.09 -14.85 -16.16
C PRO A 53 1.06 -13.87 -15.58
N ASP A 54 -0.09 -14.36 -15.10
CA ASP A 54 -1.14 -13.52 -14.49
C ASP A 54 -0.66 -12.76 -13.23
N LEU A 55 0.17 -13.42 -12.40
CA LEU A 55 0.75 -12.81 -11.20
C LEU A 55 1.84 -11.81 -11.60
N HIS A 56 2.66 -12.19 -12.58
CA HIS A 56 3.73 -11.34 -13.09
C HIS A 56 3.16 -10.02 -13.65
N GLU A 57 2.08 -10.07 -14.43
CA GLU A 57 1.41 -8.89 -14.96
C GLU A 57 0.81 -8.02 -13.84
N SER A 58 0.19 -8.65 -12.83
CA SER A 58 -0.38 -7.97 -11.67
C SER A 58 0.68 -7.27 -10.79
N LEU A 59 1.88 -7.85 -10.70
CA LEU A 59 3.05 -7.28 -10.01
C LEU A 59 3.74 -6.19 -10.83
N ALA A 60 3.83 -6.36 -12.15
CA ALA A 60 4.46 -5.43 -13.08
C ALA A 60 3.65 -4.13 -13.22
N ASN A 61 2.32 -4.25 -13.24
CA ASN A 61 1.40 -3.10 -13.34
C ASN A 61 1.30 -2.27 -12.05
N LYS A 62 1.89 -2.73 -10.95
CA LYS A 62 1.87 -2.01 -9.67
C LYS A 62 3.09 -1.11 -9.51
N SER A 63 2.83 0.17 -9.28
CA SER A 63 3.82 1.17 -8.87
C SER A 63 4.04 1.16 -7.35
N PRO A 64 5.16 1.72 -6.85
CA PRO A 64 5.31 2.01 -5.42
C PRO A 64 4.18 2.91 -4.90
N ILE A 65 3.90 2.85 -3.59
CA ILE A 65 2.92 3.75 -2.97
C ILE A 65 3.43 5.18 -3.11
N ASP A 66 2.60 6.07 -3.67
CA ASP A 66 2.86 7.52 -3.65
C ASP A 66 2.65 8.07 -2.23
N GLU A 67 3.73 8.15 -1.47
CA GLU A 67 3.76 8.68 -0.10
C GLU A 67 3.38 10.16 -0.02
N GLN A 68 3.50 10.90 -1.13
CA GLN A 68 3.16 12.33 -1.22
C GLN A 68 1.79 12.58 -1.83
N PHE A 69 0.94 11.55 -1.94
CA PHE A 69 -0.35 11.65 -2.58
C PHE A 69 -1.17 12.84 -2.05
N LYS A 70 -1.55 13.75 -2.96
CA LYS A 70 -2.43 14.88 -2.65
C LYS A 70 -3.78 14.67 -3.33
N PRO A 71 -4.88 14.58 -2.57
CA PRO A 71 -6.19 14.36 -3.15
C PRO A 71 -6.61 15.54 -4.03
N LYS A 72 -7.13 15.27 -5.22
CA LYS A 72 -7.64 16.30 -6.13
C LYS A 72 -8.76 17.10 -5.46
N TYR A 73 -8.58 18.42 -5.38
CA TYR A 73 -9.52 19.32 -4.73
C TYR A 73 -10.38 20.03 -5.79
N ASN A 74 -11.60 19.52 -5.99
CA ASN A 74 -12.50 20.00 -7.04
C ASN A 74 -13.12 21.37 -6.71
N TRP A 75 -13.62 22.10 -7.71
CA TRP A 75 -14.14 23.47 -7.56
C TRP A 75 -15.28 23.58 -6.53
N ALA A 76 -16.21 22.61 -6.52
CA ALA A 76 -17.26 22.54 -5.50
C ALA A 76 -16.72 22.45 -4.06
N LYS A 77 -15.60 21.73 -3.85
CA LYS A 77 -14.96 21.62 -2.52
C LYS A 77 -14.28 22.93 -2.12
N LYS A 78 -13.79 23.72 -3.08
CA LYS A 78 -13.28 25.09 -2.85
C LYS A 78 -14.39 26.01 -2.35
N PHE A 79 -15.58 25.93 -2.94
CA PHE A 79 -16.74 26.70 -2.49
C PHE A 79 -17.09 26.38 -1.03
N TRP A 80 -17.24 25.08 -0.70
CA TRP A 80 -17.46 24.65 0.69
C TRP A 80 -16.34 25.04 1.64
N ASN A 81 -15.09 25.09 1.18
CA ASN A 81 -13.97 25.55 2.00
C ASN A 81 -14.05 27.03 2.35
N ILE A 82 -14.45 27.87 1.40
CA ILE A 82 -14.64 29.31 1.64
C ILE A 82 -15.79 29.52 2.62
N LEU A 83 -16.89 28.78 2.42
CA LEU A 83 -18.09 28.85 3.25
C LEU A 83 -17.85 28.35 4.69
N LEU A 84 -16.99 27.34 4.86
CA LEU A 84 -16.60 26.76 6.16
C LEU A 84 -15.28 27.33 6.72
N LEU A 85 -14.89 28.54 6.32
CA LEU A 85 -13.71 29.26 6.83
C LEU A 85 -12.41 28.42 6.83
N GLY A 86 -12.20 27.60 5.81
CA GLY A 86 -10.98 26.79 5.65
C GLY A 86 -10.94 25.48 6.43
N GLN A 87 -11.92 25.19 7.31
CA GLN A 87 -11.91 23.98 8.13
C GLN A 87 -12.15 22.70 7.31
N HIS A 88 -12.94 22.82 6.25
CA HIS A 88 -13.26 21.69 5.37
C HIS A 88 -12.00 21.11 4.71
N LYS A 89 -11.13 21.96 4.13
CA LYS A 89 -9.87 21.51 3.51
C LYS A 89 -8.93 20.86 4.54
N LYS A 90 -8.83 21.41 5.75
CA LYS A 90 -7.95 20.88 6.81
C LYS A 90 -8.32 19.45 7.22
N ARG A 91 -9.61 19.10 7.27
CA ARG A 91 -10.06 17.74 7.62
C ARG A 91 -10.15 16.80 6.43
N TYR A 92 -10.50 17.33 5.26
CA TYR A 92 -10.75 16.53 4.07
C TYR A 92 -9.48 15.90 3.49
N ILE A 93 -8.38 16.66 3.43
CA ILE A 93 -7.11 16.19 2.85
C ILE A 93 -6.54 14.97 3.62
N PRO A 94 -6.30 15.03 4.94
CA PRO A 94 -5.72 13.90 5.66
C PRO A 94 -6.61 12.66 5.58
N ARG A 95 -7.93 12.85 5.70
CA ARG A 95 -8.90 11.74 5.61
C ARG A 95 -8.84 11.01 4.26
N GLN A 96 -8.67 11.73 3.15
CA GLN A 96 -8.56 11.11 1.83
C GLN A 96 -7.21 10.45 1.60
N GLN A 97 -6.13 11.03 2.16
CA GLN A 97 -4.81 10.41 2.14
C GLN A 97 -4.84 9.06 2.87
N GLU A 98 -5.43 9.02 4.06
CA GLU A 98 -5.59 7.78 4.82
C GLU A 98 -6.40 6.72 4.07
N VAL A 99 -7.51 7.10 3.45
CA VAL A 99 -8.33 6.17 2.64
C VAL A 99 -7.53 5.60 1.47
N TYR A 100 -6.76 6.45 0.78
CA TYR A 100 -5.87 6.01 -0.29
C TYR A 100 -4.82 5.01 0.24
N PHE A 101 -4.08 5.36 1.30
CA PHE A 101 -3.05 4.49 1.86
C PHE A 101 -3.60 3.16 2.36
N ARG A 102 -4.75 3.15 3.04
CA ARG A 102 -5.38 1.91 3.51
C ARG A 102 -5.81 1.01 2.36
N LYS A 103 -6.35 1.60 1.29
CA LYS A 103 -6.73 0.85 0.08
C LYS A 103 -5.49 0.22 -0.58
N GLU A 104 -4.44 1.02 -0.76
CA GLU A 104 -3.18 0.59 -1.36
C GLU A 104 -2.47 -0.52 -0.56
N VAL A 105 -2.47 -0.41 0.78
CA VAL A 105 -1.92 -1.43 1.69
C VAL A 105 -2.73 -2.73 1.61
N ALA A 106 -4.07 -2.62 1.63
CA ALA A 106 -4.95 -3.79 1.55
C ALA A 106 -4.82 -4.53 0.20
N GLU A 107 -4.73 -3.80 -0.91
CA GLU A 107 -4.55 -4.40 -2.24
C GLU A 107 -3.19 -5.10 -2.39
N ARG A 108 -2.12 -4.54 -1.82
CA ARG A 108 -0.80 -5.20 -1.79
C ARG A 108 -0.80 -6.43 -0.90
N SER A 109 -1.36 -6.34 0.30
CA SER A 109 -1.48 -7.47 1.23
C SER A 109 -2.20 -8.66 0.58
N ARG A 110 -3.34 -8.41 -0.10
CA ARG A 110 -4.07 -9.45 -0.85
C ARG A 110 -3.22 -10.08 -1.96
N LEU A 111 -2.50 -9.26 -2.72
CA LEU A 111 -1.65 -9.74 -3.81
C LEU A 111 -0.52 -10.62 -3.28
N TYR A 112 0.12 -10.22 -2.19
CA TYR A 112 1.20 -11.00 -1.57
C TYR A 112 0.69 -12.27 -0.89
N ALA A 113 -0.49 -12.25 -0.28
CA ALA A 113 -1.13 -13.45 0.23
C ALA A 113 -1.43 -14.46 -0.90
N TYR A 114 -1.90 -13.96 -2.05
CA TYR A 114 -2.10 -14.78 -3.24
C TYR A 114 -0.77 -15.35 -3.77
N ALA A 115 0.26 -14.52 -3.92
CA ALA A 115 1.59 -14.96 -4.34
C ALA A 115 2.19 -16.03 -3.39
N LYS A 116 2.03 -15.84 -2.08
CA LYS A 116 2.45 -16.81 -1.06
C LYS A 116 1.72 -18.14 -1.22
N GLY A 117 0.41 -18.11 -1.48
CA GLY A 117 -0.38 -19.32 -1.73
C GLY A 117 0.16 -20.12 -2.90
N HIS A 118 0.47 -19.46 -4.02
CA HIS A 118 1.10 -20.10 -5.18
C HIS A 118 2.46 -20.73 -4.85
N LEU A 119 3.32 -20.01 -4.13
CA LEU A 119 4.65 -20.49 -3.74
C LEU A 119 4.62 -21.68 -2.77
N SER A 120 3.51 -21.89 -2.03
CA SER A 120 3.37 -22.98 -1.06
C SER A 120 2.77 -24.26 -1.63
N VAL A 121 2.23 -24.22 -2.85
CA VAL A 121 1.54 -25.35 -3.49
C VAL A 121 2.45 -26.11 -4.46
N ASP A 122 3.58 -25.53 -4.86
CA ASP A 122 4.69 -26.21 -5.54
C ASP A 122 5.73 -26.75 -4.54
#